data_AF-A0A183UP25-F1
#
_entry.id   AF-A0A183UP25-F1
#
_cell.length_a   1.000
_cell.length_b   1.000
_cell.length_c   1.000
_cell.angle_alpha   90.00
_cell.angle_beta   90.00
_cell.angle_gamma   90.00
#
_symmetry.space_group_name_H-M   'P 1'
#
loop_
_entity.id
_entity.type
_entity.pdbx_description
1 polymer ?
#
loop_
_entity_poly.entity_id
_entity_poly.type
_entity_poly.pdbx_seq_one_letter_code
_entity_poly.pdbx_strand_id
1 'polypeptide(L)'
;MVGEDKGKQGTVSHVIKECNSVFVDGMHTILEEEVKDAKQVGLKKMMRWKEQPLDASKQEVMLVDPNDNEPCTAKWVLNDAGDEYIRISERSGYEIPVPSRAAVTYDYLKPENYIEVEGKDTPANLVLQQTYMPKLMSFEEQVMHEMGIKEDRKRKPTYWY
;
A
#
# COMPACT_ATOMS: atom_id res chain seq x y z
N MET A 1 24.68 -0.15 -5.44
CA MET A 1 25.75 0.85 -5.76
C MET A 1 27.06 0.61 -5.01
N VAL A 2 27.01 -0.05 -3.86
CA VAL A 2 28.16 -0.43 -3.02
C VAL A 2 27.96 -1.88 -2.54
N GLY A 3 28.96 -2.48 -1.90
CA GLY A 3 28.87 -3.85 -1.36
C GLY A 3 29.21 -4.96 -2.38
N GLU A 4 29.03 -6.21 -1.96
CA GLU A 4 29.37 -7.42 -2.72
C GLU A 4 28.54 -7.58 -4.00
N ASP A 5 27.25 -7.23 -3.94
CA ASP A 5 26.32 -7.32 -5.06
C ASP A 5 26.28 -6.04 -5.92
N LYS A 6 27.34 -5.23 -5.89
CA LYS A 6 27.41 -3.98 -6.66
C LYS A 6 27.25 -4.25 -8.16
N GLY A 7 26.35 -3.48 -8.79
CA GLY A 7 26.09 -3.52 -10.23
C GLY A 7 25.08 -4.59 -10.65
N LYS A 8 24.62 -5.44 -9.73
CA LYS A 8 23.54 -6.38 -10.01
C LYS A 8 22.18 -5.68 -9.91
N GLN A 9 21.23 -6.19 -10.67
CA GLN A 9 19.84 -5.73 -10.68
C GLN A 9 18.95 -6.81 -10.09
N GLY A 10 17.87 -6.40 -9.42
CA GLY A 10 16.93 -7.33 -8.79
C GLY A 10 15.59 -6.68 -8.52
N THR A 11 14.61 -7.52 -8.23
CA THR A 11 13.25 -7.10 -7.89
C THR A 11 13.14 -6.83 -6.40
N VAL A 12 12.53 -5.69 -6.04
CA VAL A 12 12.23 -5.37 -4.64
C VAL A 12 11.13 -6.28 -4.12
N SER A 13 11.40 -6.97 -3.01
CA SER A 13 10.46 -7.92 -2.40
C SER A 13 9.51 -7.22 -1.43
N HIS A 14 10.08 -6.42 -0.51
CA HIS A 14 9.35 -5.58 0.43
C HIS A 14 10.17 -4.37 0.86
N VAL A 15 9.47 -3.37 1.40
CA VAL A 15 10.05 -2.12 1.89
C VAL A 15 9.55 -1.87 3.31
N ILE A 16 10.46 -1.48 4.20
CA ILE A 16 10.16 -1.02 5.55
C ILE A 16 10.35 0.49 5.57
N LYS A 17 9.24 1.23 5.58
CA LYS A 17 9.23 2.68 5.42
C LYS A 17 9.81 3.41 6.63
N GLU A 18 9.61 2.85 7.82
CA GLU A 18 10.04 3.41 9.11
C GLU A 18 11.57 3.52 9.20
N CYS A 19 12.28 2.62 8.51
CA CYS A 19 13.74 2.52 8.54
C CYS A 19 14.37 2.72 7.16
N ASN A 20 13.62 3.21 6.16
CA ASN A 20 14.07 3.36 4.76
C ASN A 20 14.78 2.12 4.18
N SER A 21 14.38 0.94 4.63
CA SER A 21 15.05 -0.33 4.32
C SER A 21 14.33 -1.03 3.18
N VAL A 22 15.10 -1.51 2.21
CA VAL A 22 14.61 -2.20 1.02
C VAL A 22 15.25 -3.58 0.97
N PHE A 23 14.43 -4.60 0.73
CA PHE A 23 14.90 -5.96 0.49
C PHE A 23 14.73 -6.29 -0.97
N VAL A 24 15.76 -6.90 -1.56
CA VAL A 24 15.82 -7.25 -2.97
C VAL A 24 16.00 -8.76 -3.06
N ASP A 25 15.15 -9.44 -3.83
CA ASP A 25 15.12 -10.89 -3.91
C ASP A 25 16.49 -11.46 -4.28
N GLY A 26 17.02 -12.36 -3.42
CA GLY A 26 18.31 -13.03 -3.64
C GLY A 26 19.55 -12.13 -3.58
N MET A 27 19.45 -10.88 -3.12
CA MET A 27 20.55 -9.93 -3.02
C MET A 27 20.87 -9.58 -1.56
N HIS A 28 22.11 -9.15 -1.33
CA HIS A 28 22.64 -8.78 -0.02
C HIS A 28 22.31 -9.85 1.02
N THR A 29 22.70 -11.09 0.75
CA THR A 29 22.30 -12.24 1.58
C THR A 29 23.39 -12.63 2.56
N ILE A 30 22.98 -13.14 3.72
CA ILE A 30 23.86 -13.85 4.66
C ILE A 30 23.40 -15.30 4.78
N LEU A 31 24.36 -16.22 4.95
CA LEU A 31 24.07 -17.62 5.21
C LEU A 31 23.83 -17.80 6.72
N GLU A 32 22.60 -18.12 7.10
CA GLU A 32 22.23 -18.40 8.50
C GLU A 32 21.62 -19.80 8.66
N GLU A 33 21.67 -20.32 9.89
CA GLU A 33 20.95 -21.54 10.25
C GLU A 33 19.45 -21.25 10.29
N GLU A 34 18.65 -22.07 9.61
CA GLU A 34 17.20 -21.91 9.55
C GLU A 34 16.55 -22.08 10.93
N VAL A 35 17.06 -23.04 11.71
CA VAL A 35 16.70 -23.27 13.10
C VAL A 35 17.93 -23.06 13.96
N LYS A 36 17.89 -22.06 14.85
CA LYS A 36 18.94 -21.86 15.86
C LYS A 36 19.05 -23.12 16.72
N ASP A 37 20.27 -23.60 16.89
CA ASP A 37 20.57 -24.80 17.68
C ASP A 37 19.84 -26.07 17.20
N ALA A 38 19.68 -26.25 15.88
CA ALA A 38 19.02 -27.41 15.28
C ALA A 38 19.53 -28.76 15.86
N LYS A 39 20.82 -28.86 16.19
CA LYS A 39 21.42 -30.06 16.82
C LYS A 39 20.84 -30.37 18.20
N GLN A 40 20.49 -29.36 19.01
CA GLN A 40 19.88 -29.55 20.33
C GLN A 40 18.44 -30.07 20.21
N VAL A 41 17.75 -29.72 19.13
CA VAL A 41 16.37 -30.16 18.82
C VAL A 41 16.34 -31.47 18.04
N GLY A 42 17.50 -32.11 17.80
CA GLY A 42 17.61 -33.36 17.03
C GLY A 42 17.36 -33.19 15.52
N LEU A 43 17.33 -31.95 15.01
CA LEU A 43 17.16 -31.64 13.60
C LEU A 43 18.51 -31.57 12.89
N LYS A 44 18.52 -31.94 11.62
CA LYS A 44 19.70 -31.77 10.77
C LYS A 44 19.95 -30.27 10.59
N LYS A 45 21.22 -29.88 10.65
CA LYS A 45 21.64 -28.51 10.37
C LYS A 45 21.25 -28.13 8.94
N MET A 46 20.28 -27.22 8.79
CA MET A 46 19.86 -26.65 7.51
C MET A 46 20.29 -25.19 7.45
N MET A 47 20.96 -24.83 6.36
CA MET A 47 21.40 -23.47 6.10
C MET A 47 20.48 -22.83 5.07
N ARG A 48 20.17 -21.55 5.25
CA ARG A 48 19.43 -20.75 4.28
C ARG A 48 20.12 -19.44 4.02
N TRP A 49 19.99 -18.95 2.80
CA TRP A 49 20.30 -17.57 2.48
C TRP A 49 19.17 -16.69 2.99
N LYS A 50 19.52 -15.58 3.64
CA LYS A 50 18.58 -14.58 4.09
C LYS A 50 19.00 -13.22 3.59
N GLU A 51 18.13 -12.58 2.83
CA GLU A 51 18.28 -11.20 2.39
C GLU A 51 18.42 -10.26 3.59
N GLN A 52 19.33 -9.31 3.48
CA GLN A 52 19.56 -8.25 4.45
C GLN A 52 19.02 -6.92 3.91
N PRO A 53 18.65 -5.98 4.80
CA PRO A 53 18.14 -4.69 4.39
C PRO A 53 19.22 -3.86 3.69
N LEU A 54 18.84 -3.19 2.59
CA LEU A 54 19.62 -2.14 1.95
C LEU A 54 18.97 -0.79 2.23
N ASP A 55 19.77 0.22 2.57
CA ASP A 55 19.31 1.56 2.91
C ASP A 55 19.16 2.43 1.65
N ALA A 56 17.91 2.77 1.32
CA ALA A 56 17.60 3.61 0.18
C ALA A 56 18.12 5.05 0.34
N SER A 57 18.22 5.56 1.57
CA SER A 57 18.67 6.93 1.84
C SER A 57 20.17 7.10 1.63
N LYS A 58 20.95 6.02 1.82
CA LYS A 58 22.40 5.98 1.59
C LYS A 58 22.78 5.58 0.17
N GLN A 59 21.81 5.54 -0.75
CA GLN A 59 22.01 5.15 -2.15
C GLN A 59 22.60 3.74 -2.30
N GLU A 60 22.32 2.81 -1.38
CA GLU A 60 22.79 1.42 -1.53
C GLU A 60 22.06 0.73 -2.69
N VAL A 61 20.82 1.16 -2.95
CA VAL A 61 19.95 0.80 -4.08
C VAL A 61 19.54 2.03 -4.89
N MET A 62 19.24 1.84 -6.17
CA MET A 62 18.72 2.88 -7.07
C MET A 62 17.67 2.29 -8.01
N LEU A 63 16.81 3.15 -8.56
CA LEU A 63 15.90 2.77 -9.64
C LEU A 63 16.70 2.50 -10.92
N VAL A 64 16.14 1.63 -11.76
CA VAL A 64 16.69 1.30 -13.08
C VAL A 64 15.81 1.95 -14.13
N ASP A 65 16.45 2.60 -15.10
CA ASP A 65 15.76 3.24 -16.21
C ASP A 65 15.29 2.16 -17.22
N PRO A 66 13.98 2.07 -17.54
CA PRO A 66 13.48 1.05 -18.45
C PRO A 66 13.97 1.22 -19.89
N ASN A 67 14.48 2.39 -20.28
CA ASN A 67 14.95 2.64 -21.64
C ASN A 67 16.32 1.97 -21.93
N ASP A 68 17.23 1.96 -20.95
CA ASP A 68 18.61 1.49 -21.16
C ASP A 68 19.15 0.56 -20.04
N ASN A 69 18.34 0.26 -19.03
CA ASN A 69 18.69 -0.54 -17.86
C ASN A 69 19.85 0.02 -17.03
N GLU A 70 20.13 1.32 -17.11
CA GLU A 70 21.14 1.97 -16.28
C GLU A 70 20.52 2.58 -15.00
N PRO A 71 21.28 2.74 -13.91
CA PRO A 71 20.81 3.39 -12.70
C PRO A 71 20.33 4.83 -12.97
N CYS A 72 19.19 5.22 -12.39
CA CYS A 72 18.64 6.56 -12.54
C CYS A 72 18.01 7.09 -11.24
N THR A 73 17.95 8.41 -11.16
CA THR A 73 17.09 9.15 -10.23
C THR A 73 15.78 9.50 -10.93
N ALA A 74 14.70 9.58 -10.15
CA ALA A 74 13.37 9.86 -10.67
C ALA A 74 12.80 11.13 -10.06
N LYS A 75 12.12 11.94 -10.87
CA LYS A 75 11.32 13.08 -10.43
C LYS A 75 9.84 12.79 -10.68
N TRP A 76 8.98 13.37 -9.85
CA TRP A 76 7.52 13.31 -10.04
C TRP A 76 7.08 14.48 -10.91
N VAL A 77 6.32 14.18 -11.97
CA VAL A 77 5.77 15.15 -12.91
C VAL A 77 4.29 14.84 -13.11
N LEU A 78 3.45 15.87 -13.17
CA LEU A 78 2.03 15.71 -13.47
C LEU A 78 1.87 15.27 -14.93
N ASN A 79 1.03 14.27 -15.19
CA ASN A 79 0.76 13.80 -16.55
C ASN A 79 -0.01 14.86 -17.37
N ASP A 80 -0.11 14.64 -18.68
CA ASP A 80 -0.76 15.58 -19.61
C ASP A 80 -2.26 15.77 -19.32
N ALA A 81 -2.91 14.77 -18.73
CA ALA A 81 -4.32 14.84 -18.32
C ALA A 81 -4.53 15.68 -17.05
N GLY A 82 -3.47 15.90 -16.26
CA GLY A 82 -3.51 16.72 -15.05
C GLY A 82 -4.09 16.02 -13.82
N ASP A 83 -4.28 14.70 -13.87
CA ASP A 83 -4.95 13.91 -12.83
C ASP A 83 -3.99 13.01 -12.03
N GLU A 84 -2.83 12.64 -12.58
CA GLU A 84 -1.88 11.73 -11.94
C GLU A 84 -0.43 12.22 -12.01
N TYR A 85 0.34 11.95 -10.96
CA TYR A 85 1.80 12.14 -10.97
C TYR A 85 2.49 10.88 -11.47
N ILE A 86 3.27 11.03 -12.54
CA ILE A 86 4.12 9.98 -13.09
C ILE A 86 5.58 10.21 -12.68
N ARG A 87 6.33 9.11 -12.55
CA ARG A 87 7.77 9.17 -12.29
C ARG A 87 8.51 9.22 -13.61
N ILE A 88 9.38 10.21 -13.76
CA ILE A 88 10.19 10.37 -14.95
C ILE A 88 11.66 10.27 -14.55
N SER A 89 12.43 9.47 -15.29
CA SER A 89 13.88 9.41 -15.17
C SER A 89 14.47 10.79 -15.45
N GLU A 90 15.26 11.33 -14.53
CA GLU A 90 15.89 12.64 -14.71
C GLU A 90 16.92 12.65 -15.86
N ARG A 91 17.46 11.47 -16.19
CA ARG A 91 18.53 11.30 -17.18
C ARG A 91 17.99 11.13 -18.59
N SER A 92 17.05 10.20 -18.79
CA SER A 92 16.51 9.87 -20.13
C SER A 92 15.20 10.57 -20.45
N GLY A 93 14.50 11.09 -19.44
CA GLY A 93 13.13 11.58 -19.60
C GLY A 93 12.09 10.47 -19.79
N TYR A 94 12.46 9.20 -19.67
CA TYR A 94 11.54 8.08 -19.80
C TYR A 94 10.67 7.92 -18.56
N GLU A 95 9.42 7.51 -18.75
CA GLU A 95 8.52 7.18 -17.65
C GLU A 95 8.95 5.88 -16.98
N ILE A 96 9.02 5.89 -15.63
CA ILE A 96 9.33 4.72 -14.81
C ILE A 96 8.02 4.20 -14.21
N PRO A 97 7.42 3.14 -14.80
CA PRO A 97 6.10 2.67 -14.42
C PRO A 97 6.08 2.20 -12.96
N VAL A 98 4.96 2.42 -12.28
CA VAL A 98 4.73 1.85 -10.95
C VAL A 98 4.42 0.36 -11.11
N PRO A 99 5.11 -0.56 -10.39
CA PRO A 99 4.90 -1.98 -10.56
C PRO A 99 3.48 -2.38 -10.13
N SER A 100 2.86 -3.32 -10.84
CA SER A 100 1.49 -3.77 -10.56
C SER A 100 1.27 -4.29 -9.13
N ARG A 101 2.34 -4.74 -8.47
CA ARG A 101 2.31 -5.20 -7.07
C ARG A 101 2.01 -4.07 -6.08
N ALA A 102 2.29 -2.82 -6.47
CA ALA A 102 1.96 -1.65 -5.66
C ALA A 102 0.46 -1.34 -5.62
N ALA A 103 -0.31 -1.85 -6.59
CA ALA A 103 -1.77 -1.70 -6.63
C ALA A 103 -2.52 -2.79 -5.80
N VAL A 104 -1.79 -3.69 -5.17
CA VAL A 104 -2.35 -4.80 -4.41
C VAL A 104 -2.64 -4.35 -2.97
N THR A 105 -3.78 -4.78 -2.41
CA THR A 105 -4.15 -4.48 -1.02
C THR A 105 -3.25 -5.23 -0.03
N TYR A 106 -3.36 -4.88 1.26
CA TYR A 106 -2.65 -5.56 2.35
C TYR A 106 -2.88 -7.09 2.35
N ASP A 107 -4.07 -7.52 1.93
CA ASP A 107 -4.45 -8.94 1.84
C ASP A 107 -3.97 -9.62 0.54
N TYR A 108 -3.02 -8.99 -0.17
CA TYR A 108 -2.49 -9.46 -1.44
C TYR A 108 -3.54 -9.62 -2.55
N LEU A 109 -4.63 -8.85 -2.47
CA LEU A 109 -5.76 -8.92 -3.38
C LEU A 109 -5.78 -7.73 -4.35
N LYS A 110 -6.09 -8.00 -5.62
CA LYS A 110 -6.42 -6.96 -6.59
C LYS A 110 -7.94 -6.79 -6.66
N PRO A 111 -8.46 -5.60 -6.97
CA PRO A 111 -9.91 -5.39 -7.12
C PRO A 111 -10.55 -6.39 -8.09
N GLU A 112 -9.88 -6.69 -9.20
CA GLU A 112 -10.30 -7.66 -10.21
C GLU A 112 -10.46 -9.10 -9.67
N ASN A 113 -9.72 -9.44 -8.63
CA ASN A 113 -9.70 -10.76 -8.00
C ASN A 113 -10.59 -10.83 -6.76
N TYR A 114 -11.27 -9.73 -6.40
CA TYR A 114 -12.14 -9.69 -5.23
C TYR A 114 -13.38 -10.53 -5.48
N ILE A 115 -13.69 -11.43 -4.55
CA ILE A 115 -14.91 -12.22 -4.55
C ILE A 115 -15.77 -11.72 -3.40
N GLU A 116 -16.94 -11.17 -3.72
CA GLU A 116 -17.88 -10.67 -2.73
C GLU A 116 -18.38 -11.80 -1.83
N VAL A 117 -18.35 -11.57 -0.51
CA VAL A 117 -18.88 -12.48 0.49
C VAL A 117 -20.37 -12.26 0.66
N GLU A 118 -21.15 -13.24 0.22
CA GLU A 118 -22.61 -13.21 0.33
C GLU A 118 -23.07 -12.97 1.78
N GLY A 119 -23.94 -11.97 1.96
CA GLY A 119 -24.52 -11.61 3.25
C GLY A 119 -23.63 -10.75 4.16
N LYS A 120 -22.37 -10.51 3.80
CA LYS A 120 -21.47 -9.58 4.53
C LYS A 120 -21.05 -8.39 3.69
N ASP A 121 -20.91 -8.57 2.39
CA ASP A 121 -20.56 -7.51 1.46
C ASP A 121 -21.83 -6.91 0.83
N THR A 122 -21.81 -5.60 0.61
CA THR A 122 -22.89 -4.90 -0.10
C THR A 122 -22.50 -4.77 -1.57
N PRO A 123 -23.31 -5.27 -2.51
CA PRO A 123 -22.96 -5.26 -3.93
C PRO A 123 -22.93 -3.83 -4.47
N ALA A 124 -22.07 -3.59 -5.47
CA ALA A 124 -21.79 -2.25 -5.98
C ALA A 124 -23.05 -1.48 -6.45
N ASN A 125 -24.01 -2.18 -7.04
CA ASN A 125 -25.26 -1.58 -7.52
C ASN A 125 -26.12 -0.99 -6.39
N LEU A 126 -26.12 -1.59 -5.20
CA LEU A 126 -26.84 -1.07 -4.04
C LEU A 126 -26.06 0.07 -3.37
N VAL A 127 -24.74 -0.03 -3.28
CA VAL A 127 -23.89 1.03 -2.69
C VAL A 127 -23.95 2.31 -3.51
N LEU A 128 -23.93 2.21 -4.84
CA LEU A 128 -23.97 3.37 -5.74
C LEU A 128 -25.38 3.96 -5.91
N GLN A 129 -26.40 3.34 -5.32
CA GLN A 129 -27.76 3.84 -5.40
C GLN A 129 -27.88 5.18 -4.67
N GLN A 130 -28.23 6.24 -5.41
CA GLN A 130 -28.50 7.55 -4.82
C GLN A 130 -29.86 7.55 -4.12
N THR A 131 -29.84 7.45 -2.80
CA THR A 131 -31.04 7.44 -1.94
C THR A 131 -31.25 8.75 -1.18
N TYR A 132 -30.22 9.60 -1.10
CA TYR A 132 -30.30 10.87 -0.39
C TYR A 132 -31.20 11.87 -1.13
N MET A 133 -32.21 12.38 -0.42
CA MET A 133 -33.05 13.49 -0.88
C MET A 133 -32.82 14.69 0.05
N PRO A 134 -32.34 15.83 -0.46
CA PRO A 134 -32.10 17.00 0.37
C PRO A 134 -33.43 17.54 0.92
N LYS A 135 -33.50 17.70 2.25
CA LYS A 135 -34.67 18.21 2.97
C LYS A 135 -34.23 19.29 3.97
N LEU A 136 -35.10 20.25 4.25
CA LEU A 136 -34.89 21.27 5.29
C LEU A 136 -35.31 20.74 6.67
N MET A 137 -34.66 19.67 7.12
CA MET A 137 -34.85 19.03 8.42
C MET A 137 -33.54 18.34 8.85
N SER A 138 -33.34 18.14 10.16
CA SER A 138 -32.22 17.34 10.65
C SER A 138 -32.43 15.85 10.36
N PHE A 139 -31.36 15.06 10.49
CA PHE A 139 -31.44 13.59 10.39
C PHE A 139 -32.42 13.03 11.43
N GLU A 140 -32.34 13.51 12.67
CA GLU A 140 -33.20 13.09 13.77
C GLU A 140 -34.66 13.44 13.50
N GLU A 141 -34.94 14.66 13.03
CA GLU A 141 -36.30 15.09 12.67
C GLU A 141 -36.88 14.24 11.54
N GLN A 142 -36.07 13.91 10.53
CA GLN A 142 -36.48 13.05 9.44
C GLN A 142 -36.82 11.64 9.92
N VAL A 143 -35.97 11.03 10.76
CA VAL A 143 -36.21 9.70 11.33
C VAL A 143 -37.47 9.70 12.20
N MET A 144 -37.68 10.74 13.02
CA MET A 144 -38.89 10.87 13.83
C MET A 144 -40.14 10.93 12.95
N HIS A 145 -40.10 11.73 11.88
CA HIS A 145 -41.22 11.85 10.95
C HIS A 145 -41.51 10.53 10.21
N GLU A 146 -40.48 9.84 9.69
CA GLU A 146 -40.62 8.60 8.93
C GLU A 146 -41.06 7.41 9.79
N MET A 147 -40.58 7.32 11.03
CA MET A 147 -40.99 6.29 11.99
C MET A 147 -42.30 6.62 12.71
N GLY A 148 -42.90 7.79 12.45
CA GLY A 148 -44.13 8.23 13.12
C GLY A 148 -43.97 8.51 14.62
N ILE A 149 -42.74 8.79 15.06
CA ILE A 149 -42.41 9.10 16.45
C ILE A 149 -42.87 10.53 16.74
N LYS A 150 -43.70 10.68 17.78
CA LYS A 150 -44.20 11.98 18.24
C LYS A 150 -43.56 12.33 19.58
N GLU A 151 -43.05 13.55 19.69
CA GLU A 151 -42.52 14.12 20.93
C GLU A 151 -43.33 15.36 21.29
N ASP A 152 -44.22 15.21 22.28
CA ASP A 152 -45.08 16.30 22.73
C ASP A 152 -44.38 17.20 23.79
N ARG A 153 -43.25 16.76 24.34
CA ARG A 153 -42.51 17.51 25.37
C ARG A 153 -41.71 18.63 24.72
N LYS A 154 -41.70 19.80 25.37
CA LYS A 154 -40.85 20.93 24.98
C LYS A 154 -39.55 20.93 25.78
N ARG A 155 -38.41 21.13 25.10
CA ARG A 155 -37.11 21.26 25.75
C ARG A 155 -37.12 22.46 26.70
N LYS A 156 -36.75 22.23 27.97
CA LYS A 156 -36.57 23.31 28.95
C LYS A 156 -35.32 24.13 28.64
N PRO A 157 -35.29 25.43 28.94
CA PRO A 157 -34.11 26.26 28.71
C PRO A 157 -32.92 25.78 29.55
N THR A 158 -31.72 25.85 28.98
CA THR A 158 -30.45 25.46 29.61
C THR A 158 -29.41 26.56 29.39
N TYR A 159 -28.56 26.82 30.39
CA TYR A 159 -27.44 27.74 30.27
C TYR A 159 -26.23 27.04 29.63
N TRP A 160 -25.49 27.79 28.81
CA TRP A 160 -24.20 27.39 28.25
C TRP A 160 -23.20 28.47 28.64
N TYR A 161 -22.12 28.09 29.31
CA TYR A 161 -21.07 28.98 29.81
C TYR A 161 -19.69 28.37 29.55
#